data_AF-A0A074X637-F1
#
_entry.id   AF-A0A074X637-F1
#
_cell.length_a   1.000
_cell.length_b   1.000
_cell.length_c   1.000
_cell.angle_alpha   90.00
_cell.angle_beta   90.00
_cell.angle_gamma   90.00
#
_symmetry.space_group_name_H-M   'P 1'
#
loop_
_entity.id
_entity.type
_entity.pdbx_description
1 polymer ?
#
loop_
_entity_poly.entity_id
_entity_poly.type
_entity_poly.pdbx_seq_one_letter_code
_entity_poly.pdbx_strand_id
1 'polypeptide(L)'
;PLREGRQEDLAALKLLPEWMVIVRVLVIHLDLGRAADSGLFGLLGDEIIQVVDATLPLASQLYALAEHCERGASAVTHAQDFTRMSANDMDAMVKRVAFKMFHDHEIGKRLRPAIMFRLCTEMCNH
;
A
#
# COMPACT_ATOMS: atom_id res chain seq x y z
N PRO A 1 -5.85 24.69 19.30
CA PRO A 1 -7.09 24.36 18.53
C PRO A 1 -6.72 23.90 17.11
N LEU A 2 -7.30 22.78 16.64
CA LEU A 2 -7.17 22.36 15.25
C LEU A 2 -7.89 23.36 14.33
N ARG A 3 -7.41 23.52 13.09
CA ARG A 3 -8.15 24.28 12.06
C ARG A 3 -9.44 23.53 11.74
N GLU A 4 -10.51 24.24 11.37
CA GLU A 4 -11.86 23.70 11.16
C GLU A 4 -11.88 22.45 10.24
N GLY A 5 -11.21 22.51 9.08
CA GLY A 5 -11.10 21.33 8.19
C GLY A 5 -10.40 20.11 8.80
N ARG A 6 -9.43 20.30 9.71
CA ARG A 6 -8.79 19.16 10.41
C ARG A 6 -9.71 18.53 11.45
N GLN A 7 -10.71 19.27 11.91
CA GLN A 7 -11.68 18.78 12.88
C GLN A 7 -12.73 17.90 12.19
N GLU A 8 -13.12 18.24 10.97
CA GLU A 8 -13.94 17.41 10.09
C GLU A 8 -13.21 16.12 9.69
N ASP A 9 -11.95 16.23 9.24
CA ASP A 9 -11.10 15.05 8.93
C ASP A 9 -10.98 14.11 10.14
N LEU A 10 -10.78 14.68 11.33
CA LEU A 10 -10.69 13.93 12.57
C LEU A 10 -12.00 13.21 12.90
N ALA A 11 -13.14 13.86 12.68
CA ALA A 11 -14.45 13.26 12.87
C ALA A 11 -14.68 12.11 11.88
N ALA A 12 -14.32 12.29 10.61
CA ALA A 12 -14.43 11.26 9.58
C ALA A 12 -13.59 10.02 9.91
N LEU A 13 -12.34 10.20 10.35
CA LEU A 13 -11.46 9.09 10.74
C LEU A 13 -11.99 8.30 11.95
N LYS A 14 -12.85 8.89 12.78
CA LYS A 14 -13.47 8.21 13.93
C LYS A 14 -14.72 7.41 13.55
N LEU A 15 -15.26 7.57 12.33
CA LEU A 15 -16.46 6.86 11.88
C LEU A 15 -16.23 5.36 11.68
N LEU A 16 -15.03 4.97 11.24
CA LEU A 16 -14.66 3.56 11.07
C LEU A 16 -13.78 3.06 12.23
N PRO A 17 -13.87 1.76 12.57
CA PRO A 17 -13.04 1.17 13.60
C PRO A 17 -11.56 1.14 13.21
N GLU A 18 -11.27 0.89 11.93
CA GLU A 18 -9.92 0.82 11.38
C GLU A 18 -9.86 1.40 9.96
N TRP A 19 -8.70 1.94 9.60
CA TRP A 19 -8.37 2.47 8.28
C TRP A 19 -7.03 1.91 7.82
N MET A 20 -6.96 1.51 6.55
CA MET A 20 -5.69 1.19 5.91
C MET A 20 -5.09 2.46 5.30
N VAL A 21 -3.85 2.76 5.66
CA VAL A 21 -3.08 3.89 5.14
C VAL A 21 -2.02 3.34 4.20
N ILE A 22 -2.15 3.64 2.91
CA ILE A 22 -1.16 3.24 1.92
C ILE A 22 0.12 4.02 2.16
N VAL A 23 1.16 3.32 2.61
CA VAL A 23 2.50 3.90 2.85
C VAL A 23 3.47 3.60 1.71
N ARG A 24 3.09 2.68 0.82
CA ARG A 24 3.89 2.26 -0.32
C ARG A 24 3.02 1.76 -1.45
N VAL A 25 3.46 2.04 -2.68
CA VAL A 25 2.89 1.48 -3.90
C VAL A 25 3.99 0.67 -4.59
N LEU A 26 3.66 -0.55 -5.01
CA LEU A 26 4.52 -1.41 -5.80
C LEU A 26 3.78 -1.87 -7.05
N VAL A 27 4.50 -1.96 -8.16
CA VAL A 27 4.03 -2.43 -9.44
C VAL A 27 4.53 -3.85 -9.66
N ILE A 28 3.63 -4.76 -10.01
CA ILE A 28 3.95 -6.13 -10.38
C ILE A 28 3.81 -6.23 -11.90
N HIS A 29 4.94 -6.42 -12.60
CA HIS A 29 4.95 -6.63 -14.04
C HIS A 29 4.65 -8.09 -14.37
N LEU A 30 3.43 -8.38 -14.79
CA LEU A 30 3.01 -9.74 -15.12
C LEU A 30 1.91 -9.67 -16.18
N ASP A 31 1.96 -10.55 -17.19
CA ASP A 31 0.90 -10.65 -18.17
C ASP A 31 -0.42 -11.10 -17.52
N LEU A 32 -1.54 -10.73 -18.14
CA LEU A 32 -2.87 -10.94 -17.57
C LEU A 32 -3.20 -12.42 -17.35
N GLY A 33 -2.71 -13.31 -18.23
CA GLY A 33 -2.94 -14.76 -18.12
C GLY A 33 -2.28 -15.31 -16.86
N ARG A 34 -0.99 -15.01 -16.66
CA ARG A 34 -0.28 -15.41 -15.44
C ARG A 34 -0.82 -14.75 -14.18
N ALA A 35 -1.29 -13.51 -14.28
CA ALA A 35 -1.92 -12.82 -13.14
C ALA A 35 -3.24 -13.49 -12.74
N ALA A 36 -4.09 -13.85 -13.71
CA ALA A 36 -5.33 -14.58 -13.47
C ALA A 36 -5.08 -15.97 -12.86
N ASP A 37 -4.10 -16.70 -13.40
CA ASP A 37 -3.72 -18.03 -12.90
C ASP A 37 -3.17 -18.01 -11.47
N SER A 38 -2.58 -16.88 -11.04
CA SER A 38 -2.03 -16.75 -9.69
C SER A 38 -3.11 -16.71 -8.60
N GLY A 39 -4.35 -16.29 -8.93
CA GLY A 39 -5.40 -16.05 -7.96
C GLY A 39 -5.11 -14.92 -6.96
N LEU A 40 -4.00 -14.17 -7.14
CA LEU A 40 -3.55 -13.14 -6.21
C LEU A 40 -4.24 -11.80 -6.43
N PHE A 41 -4.79 -11.56 -7.62
CA PHE A 41 -5.34 -10.27 -8.01
C PHE A 41 -6.87 -10.34 -8.18
N GLY A 42 -7.59 -9.44 -7.50
CA GLY A 42 -9.01 -9.18 -7.73
C GLY A 42 -9.20 -7.90 -8.55
N LEU A 43 -10.27 -7.82 -9.34
CA LEU A 43 -10.64 -6.62 -10.10
C LEU A 43 -11.16 -5.54 -9.15
N LEU A 44 -10.42 -4.43 -8.99
CA LEU A 44 -10.88 -3.20 -8.33
C LEU A 44 -11.02 -2.10 -9.41
N GLY A 45 -12.09 -2.18 -10.22
CA GLY A 45 -12.32 -1.29 -11.37
C GLY A 45 -11.56 -1.75 -12.62
N ASP A 46 -11.12 -0.78 -13.44
CA ASP A 46 -10.33 -1.02 -14.68
C ASP A 46 -8.83 -1.25 -14.39
N GLU A 47 -8.39 -1.05 -13.16
CA GLU A 47 -7.00 -1.24 -12.71
C GLU A 47 -6.94 -2.42 -11.73
N ILE A 48 -5.98 -3.32 -11.95
CA ILE A 48 -5.85 -4.55 -11.15
C ILE A 48 -4.97 -4.23 -9.93
N ILE A 49 -5.60 -3.72 -8.87
CA ILE A 49 -4.95 -3.25 -7.64
C ILE A 49 -5.32 -4.13 -6.44
N GLN A 50 -4.36 -4.39 -5.56
CA GLN A 50 -4.55 -5.06 -4.28
C GLN A 50 -3.94 -4.23 -3.14
N VAL A 51 -4.75 -3.88 -2.14
CA VAL A 51 -4.28 -3.21 -0.92
C VAL A 51 -4.17 -4.25 0.19
N VAL A 52 -2.97 -4.40 0.76
CA VAL A 52 -2.68 -5.42 1.76
C VAL A 52 -2.12 -4.76 3.02
N ASP A 53 -2.66 -5.13 4.18
CA ASP A 53 -2.09 -4.76 5.48
C ASP A 53 -0.62 -5.20 5.54
N ALA A 54 0.29 -4.27 5.84
CA ALA A 54 1.72 -4.48 5.80
C ALA A 54 2.21 -5.51 6.85
N THR A 55 1.40 -5.83 7.86
CA THR A 55 1.69 -6.84 8.88
C THR A 55 1.41 -8.28 8.41
N LEU A 56 0.66 -8.45 7.32
CA LEU A 56 0.29 -9.77 6.83
C LEU A 56 1.42 -10.41 6.00
N PRO A 57 1.59 -11.74 6.06
CA PRO A 57 2.58 -12.46 5.25
C PRO A 57 2.44 -12.21 3.74
N LEU A 58 1.20 -12.00 3.27
CA LEU A 58 0.88 -11.73 1.88
C LEU A 58 1.64 -10.50 1.34
N ALA A 59 1.82 -9.46 2.15
CA ALA A 59 2.57 -8.27 1.74
C ALA A 59 4.02 -8.62 1.37
N SER A 60 4.67 -9.50 2.13
CA SER A 60 6.03 -9.96 1.82
C SER A 60 6.10 -10.86 0.58
N GLN A 61 5.07 -11.67 0.35
CA GLN A 61 4.98 -12.55 -0.83
C GLN A 61 4.81 -11.74 -2.12
N LEU A 62 3.90 -10.76 -2.11
CA LEU A 62 3.68 -9.87 -3.25
C LEU A 62 4.89 -8.98 -3.51
N TYR A 63 5.61 -8.56 -2.47
CA TYR A 63 6.87 -7.86 -2.60
C TYR A 63 7.92 -8.70 -3.35
N ALA A 64 8.10 -9.95 -2.94
CA ALA A 64 9.04 -10.87 -3.58
C ALA A 64 8.64 -11.15 -5.03
N LEU A 65 7.33 -11.25 -5.31
CA LEU A 65 6.80 -11.39 -6.66
C LEU A 65 7.13 -10.15 -7.52
N ALA A 66 6.86 -8.95 -7.01
CA ALA A 66 7.18 -7.69 -7.70
C ALA A 66 8.67 -7.61 -8.06
N GLU A 67 9.54 -7.89 -7.09
CA GLU A 67 10.99 -7.87 -7.24
C GLU A 67 11.49 -8.94 -8.23
N HIS A 68 10.90 -10.13 -8.21
CA HIS A 68 11.22 -11.20 -9.17
C HIS A 68 10.79 -10.84 -10.60
N CYS A 69 9.57 -10.32 -10.75
CA CYS A 69 9.04 -9.86 -12.03
C CYS A 69 9.89 -8.75 -12.65
N GLU A 70 10.26 -7.73 -11.87
CA GLU A 70 11.08 -6.62 -12.37
C GLU A 70 12.47 -7.07 -12.81
N ARG A 71 13.12 -7.98 -12.06
CA ARG A 71 14.41 -8.57 -12.47
C ARG A 71 14.34 -9.39 -13.76
N GLY A 72 13.20 -10.02 -14.02
CA GLY A 72 12.97 -10.85 -15.21
C GLY A 72 12.48 -10.06 -16.42
N ALA A 73 12.15 -8.77 -16.26
CA ALA A 73 11.59 -7.96 -17.32
C ALA A 73 12.67 -7.57 -18.36
N SER A 74 12.35 -7.71 -19.64
CA SER A 74 13.25 -7.38 -20.76
C SER A 74 13.48 -5.89 -20.95
N ALA A 75 12.58 -5.05 -20.43
CA ALA A 75 12.68 -3.60 -20.46
C ALA A 75 11.98 -3.02 -19.22
N VAL A 76 12.76 -2.55 -18.24
CA VAL A 76 12.26 -1.76 -17.11
C VAL A 76 12.62 -0.30 -17.39
N THR A 77 11.62 0.55 -17.65
CA THR A 77 11.88 1.96 -18.00
C THR A 77 12.31 2.79 -16.79
N HIS A 78 11.87 2.43 -15.59
CA HIS A 78 12.27 3.01 -14.31
C HIS A 78 12.33 1.91 -13.25
N ALA A 79 13.48 1.67 -12.62
CA ALA A 79 13.57 0.66 -11.56
C ALA A 79 12.76 1.11 -10.32
N GLN A 80 12.01 0.18 -9.74
CA GLN A 80 11.33 0.43 -8.47
C GLN A 80 12.32 0.35 -7.32
N ASP A 81 12.12 1.20 -6.31
CA ASP A 81 12.83 1.02 -5.05
C ASP A 81 12.20 -0.17 -4.30
N PHE A 82 12.97 -1.25 -4.18
CA PHE A 82 12.62 -2.43 -3.39
C PHE A 82 13.30 -2.46 -2.02
N THR A 83 13.81 -1.34 -1.50
CA THR A 83 14.32 -1.24 -0.12
C THR A 83 13.22 -1.56 0.87
N ARG A 84 13.36 -2.65 1.64
CA ARG A 84 12.32 -3.09 2.58
C ARG A 84 12.26 -2.16 3.79
N MET A 85 11.04 -1.85 4.21
CA MET A 85 10.74 -1.22 5.49
C MET A 85 10.03 -2.27 6.36
N SER A 86 10.33 -2.33 7.65
CA SER A 86 9.62 -3.25 8.52
C SER A 86 8.18 -2.78 8.75
N ALA A 87 7.25 -3.70 8.99
CA ALA A 87 5.86 -3.35 9.33
C ALA A 87 5.79 -2.45 10.58
N ASN A 88 6.71 -2.65 11.55
CA ASN A 88 6.81 -1.83 12.75
C ASN A 88 7.27 -0.39 12.43
N ASP A 89 8.22 -0.22 11.51
CA ASP A 89 8.66 1.10 11.08
C ASP A 89 7.56 1.85 10.33
N MET A 90 6.82 1.15 9.46
CA MET A 90 5.65 1.70 8.77
C MET A 90 4.56 2.12 9.77
N ASP A 91 4.25 1.26 10.75
CA ASP A 91 3.28 1.55 11.81
C ASP A 91 3.69 2.76 12.66
N ALA A 92 4.94 2.80 13.10
CA ALA A 92 5.49 3.91 13.87
C ALA A 92 5.47 5.23 13.07
N MET A 93 5.73 5.16 11.76
CA MET A 93 5.64 6.32 10.86
C MET A 93 4.21 6.85 10.77
N VAL A 94 3.23 5.99 10.48
CA VAL A 94 1.81 6.36 10.35
C VAL A 94 1.30 7.00 11.65
N LYS A 95 1.58 6.36 12.80
CA LYS A 95 1.16 6.87 14.12
C LYS A 95 1.79 8.22 14.44
N ARG A 96 3.07 8.41 14.14
CA ARG A 96 3.77 9.68 14.36
C ARG A 96 3.18 10.81 13.52
N VAL A 97 2.91 10.54 12.24
CA VAL A 97 2.31 11.52 11.32
C VAL A 97 0.90 11.88 11.76
N ALA A 98 0.08 10.89 12.11
CA ALA A 98 -1.28 11.10 12.59
C ALA A 98 -1.33 11.95 13.86
N PHE A 99 -0.48 11.63 14.85
CA PHE A 99 -0.39 12.42 16.07
C PHE A 99 0.07 13.86 15.80
N LYS A 100 1.06 14.07 14.93
CA LYS A 100 1.52 15.42 14.56
C LYS A 100 0.41 16.23 13.87
N MET A 101 -0.48 15.56 13.13
CA MET A 101 -1.54 16.22 12.37
C MET A 101 -2.77 16.57 13.23
N PHE A 102 -3.20 15.63 14.08
CA PHE A 102 -4.46 15.69 14.81
C PHE A 102 -4.31 15.89 16.32
N HIS A 103 -3.11 15.70 16.87
CA HIS A 103 -2.85 15.73 18.32
C HIS A 103 -3.76 14.77 19.12
N ASP A 104 -4.15 13.65 18.50
CA ASP A 104 -5.04 12.65 19.08
C ASP A 104 -4.40 11.25 18.96
N HIS A 105 -4.11 10.63 20.10
CA HIS A 105 -3.49 9.30 20.16
C HIS A 105 -4.45 8.17 19.75
N GLU A 106 -5.77 8.37 19.85
CA GLU A 106 -6.75 7.36 19.48
C GLU A 106 -6.80 7.16 17.97
N ILE A 107 -6.49 8.20 17.18
CA ILE A 107 -6.39 8.07 15.73
C ILE A 107 -5.29 7.12 15.33
N GLY A 108 -4.10 7.24 15.94
CA GLY A 108 -2.99 6.33 15.65
C GLY A 108 -3.32 4.85 15.89
N LYS A 109 -4.25 4.53 16.79
CA LYS A 109 -4.70 3.16 17.05
C LYS A 109 -5.65 2.62 15.98
N ARG A 110 -6.31 3.51 15.23
CA ARG A 110 -7.26 3.17 14.17
C ARG A 110 -6.60 3.09 12.80
N LEU A 111 -5.36 3.54 12.66
CA LEU A 111 -4.64 3.51 11.39
C LEU A 111 -3.73 2.29 11.33
N ARG A 112 -3.84 1.52 10.25
CA ARG A 112 -2.97 0.38 9.93
C ARG A 112 -2.17 0.69 8.68
N PRO A 113 -0.85 0.45 8.66
CA PRO A 113 -0.07 0.62 7.43
C PRO A 113 -0.46 -0.45 6.40
N ALA A 114 -0.56 -0.04 5.14
CA ALA A 114 -0.86 -0.93 4.02
C ALA A 114 0.06 -0.65 2.83
N ILE A 115 0.25 -1.68 2.02
CA ILE A 115 0.97 -1.61 0.74
C ILE A 115 -0.05 -1.84 -0.37
N MET A 116 -0.02 -0.96 -1.36
CA MET A 116 -0.79 -1.13 -2.59
C MET A 116 0.09 -1.82 -3.62
N PHE A 117 -0.42 -2.90 -4.21
CA PHE A 117 0.19 -3.61 -5.33
C PHE A 117 -0.67 -3.37 -6.57
N ARG A 118 -0.07 -2.80 -7.61
CA ARG A 118 -0.71 -2.57 -8.90
C ARG A 118 -0.14 -3.54 -9.91
N LEU A 119 -0.97 -4.31 -10.59
CA LEU A 119 -0.53 -5.12 -11.72
C LEU A 119 -0.31 -4.22 -12.92
N CYS A 120 0.83 -4.37 -13.59
CA CYS A 120 1.05 -3.79 -14.91
C CYS A 120 1.23 -4.92 -15.93
N THR A 121 0.25 -5.07 -16.82
CA THR A 121 0.26 -6.07 -17.89
C THR A 121 1.05 -5.61 -19.11
N GLU A 122 1.30 -4.30 -19.24
CA GLU A 122 2.01 -3.70 -20.36
C GLU A 122 3.54 -3.63 -20.13
N MET A 123 4.04 -4.17 -19.01
CA MET A 123 5.46 -4.09 -18.61
C MET A 123 5.97 -2.63 -18.55
N CYS A 124 5.10 -1.69 -18.18
CA CYS A 124 5.37 -0.26 -18.11
C CYS A 124 5.44 0.23 -16.65
N ASN A 125 6.26 1.25 -16.37
CA ASN A 125 6.29 1.97 -15.08
C ASN A 125 5.84 3.43 -15.23
N HIS A 126 4.58 3.64 -15.68
CA HIS A 126 3.93 4.97 -15.66
C HIS A 126 3.14 5.20 -14.37
#